data_AF-A0A259S7P3-F1
#
_entry.id   AF-A0A259S7P3-F1
#
_cell.length_a   1.000
_cell.length_b   1.000
_cell.length_c   1.000
_cell.angle_alpha   90.00
_cell.angle_beta   90.00
_cell.angle_gamma   90.00
#
_symmetry.space_group_name_H-M   'P 1'
#
loop_
_entity.id
_entity.type
_entity.pdbx_description
1 polymer ?
#
loop_
_entity_poly.entity_id
_entity_poly.type
_entity_poly.pdbx_seq_one_letter_code
_entity_poly.pdbx_strand_id
1 'polypeptide(L)' 'DRVLLWGEYLVPNWYIGAHRLAWWNRFGFHQPLPLYFDAMTWVMQTWWQVYEHPQKQSTAAVA' A
#
# COMPACT_ATOMS: atom_id res chain seq x y z
N ASP A 1 24.30 9.89 6.65
CA ASP A 1 24.51 8.62 5.93
C ASP A 1 25.99 8.23 5.87
N ARG A 2 26.82 8.92 5.09
CA ARG A 2 28.25 8.54 4.90
C ARG A 2 29.08 8.42 6.18
N VAL A 3 28.92 9.32 7.16
CA VAL A 3 29.62 9.24 8.46
C VAL A 3 29.23 7.99 9.25
N LEU A 4 27.96 7.60 9.20
CA LEU A 4 27.45 6.42 9.92
C LEU A 4 27.86 5.12 9.21
N LEU A 5 27.88 5.12 7.88
CA LEU A 5 28.33 3.98 7.09
C LEU A 5 29.84 3.76 7.20
N TRP A 6 30.65 4.82 7.23
CA TRP A 6 32.11 4.72 7.36
C TRP A 6 32.56 4.21 8.73
N GLY A 7 31.79 4.48 9.79
CA GLY A 7 32.07 3.95 11.12
C GLY A 7 31.68 2.49 11.33
N GLU A 8 31.15 1.82 10.31
CA GLU A 8 30.78 0.39 10.31
C GLU A 8 29.89 -0.02 11.52
N TYR A 9 29.03 0.88 11.98
CA TYR A 9 28.18 0.66 13.17
C TYR A 9 27.07 -0.39 12.98
N LEU A 10 26.78 -0.79 11.74
CA LEU A 10 25.68 -1.68 11.39
C LEU A 10 25.98 -2.51 10.14
N VAL A 11 25.42 -3.71 10.06
CA VAL A 11 25.39 -4.53 8.85
C VAL A 11 24.00 -4.39 8.22
N PRO A 12 23.87 -3.69 7.08
CA PRO A 12 22.57 -3.44 6.48
C PRO A 12 21.96 -4.73 5.90
N ASN A 13 20.65 -4.85 6.04
CA ASN A 13 19.85 -5.92 5.44
C ASN A 13 19.09 -5.39 4.21
N TRP A 14 18.12 -6.17 3.73
CA TRP A 14 17.26 -5.87 2.59
C TRP A 14 15.90 -5.30 3.05
N TYR A 15 15.28 -4.52 2.18
CA TYR A 15 13.93 -4.00 2.38
C TYR A 15 13.11 -4.16 1.09
N ILE A 16 11.78 -4.07 1.21
CA ILE A 16 10.86 -4.11 0.07
C ILE A 16 10.39 -2.69 -0.21
N GLY A 17 10.65 -2.17 -1.41
CA GLY A 17 10.26 -0.83 -1.84
C GLY A 17 8.81 -0.67 -2.30
N ALA A 18 7.93 -1.58 -1.90
CA ALA A 18 6.54 -1.61 -2.33
C ALA A 18 5.63 -2.11 -1.21
N HIS A 19 4.42 -1.57 -1.15
CA HIS A 19 3.39 -2.00 -0.23
C HIS A 19 2.55 -3.11 -0.87
N ARG A 20 2.49 -4.29 -0.24
CA ARG A 20 1.64 -5.40 -0.70
C ARG A 20 0.35 -5.41 0.11
N LEU A 21 -0.76 -5.13 -0.55
CA LEU A 21 -2.07 -5.01 0.08
C LEU A 21 -3.08 -5.89 -0.66
N ALA A 22 -3.98 -6.50 0.11
CA ALA A 22 -5.13 -7.22 -0.41
C ALA A 22 -6.37 -6.71 0.32
N TRP A 23 -7.40 -6.32 -0.43
CA TRP A 23 -8.64 -5.79 0.13
C TRP A 23 -9.85 -6.18 -0.72
N TRP A 24 -11.03 -6.07 -0.12
CA TRP A 24 -12.30 -6.34 -0.79
C TRP A 24 -12.68 -5.19 -1.72
N ASN A 25 -13.30 -5.51 -2.86
CA ASN A 25 -13.86 -4.51 -3.79
C ASN A 25 -15.15 -3.87 -3.22
N ARG A 26 -14.98 -3.13 -2.12
CA ARG A 26 -16.01 -2.35 -1.42
C ARG A 26 -15.47 -1.02 -0.88
N PHE A 27 -14.17 -0.81 -0.93
CA PHE A 27 -13.51 0.39 -0.43
C PHE A 27 -13.08 1.28 -1.57
N GLY A 28 -13.24 2.59 -1.38
CA GLY A 28 -12.76 3.64 -2.26
C GLY A 28 -11.58 4.36 -1.62
N PHE A 29 -10.70 4.88 -2.45
CA PHE A 29 -9.56 5.71 -2.06
C PHE A 29 -9.22 6.70 -3.16
N HIS A 30 -8.51 7.77 -2.80
CA HIS A 30 -8.13 8.81 -3.75
C HIS A 30 -7.01 8.34 -4.69
N GLN A 31 -7.12 8.68 -5.98
CA GLN A 31 -6.05 8.54 -6.97
C GLN A 31 -5.65 9.93 -7.51
N PRO A 32 -4.36 10.26 -7.63
CA PRO A 32 -3.19 9.39 -7.44
C PRO A 32 -2.86 9.12 -5.96
N LEU A 33 -2.04 8.09 -5.71
CA LEU A 33 -1.55 7.76 -4.37
C LEU A 33 -0.59 8.88 -3.86
N PRO A 34 -0.56 9.15 -2.55
CA PRO A 34 0.42 10.06 -1.97
C PRO A 34 1.85 9.59 -2.23
N LEU A 35 2.78 10.54 -2.35
CA LEU A 35 4.21 10.22 -2.56
C LEU A 35 4.85 9.58 -1.31
N TYR A 36 4.41 10.01 -0.12
CA TYR A 36 4.92 9.53 1.15
C TYR A 36 3.76 9.02 2.00
N PHE A 37 3.67 7.70 2.17
CA PHE A 37 2.68 7.09 3.03
C PHE A 37 3.16 5.74 3.57
N ASP A 38 2.72 5.45 4.79
CA ASP A 38 2.65 4.09 5.28
C ASP A 38 1.32 3.48 4.83
N ALA A 39 1.37 2.26 4.29
CA ALA A 39 0.20 1.62 3.72
C ALA A 39 -0.93 1.41 4.72
N MET A 40 -0.63 1.00 5.95
CA MET A 40 -1.66 0.71 6.94
C MET A 40 -2.32 2.00 7.41
N THR A 41 -1.51 3.01 7.76
CA THR A 41 -2.02 4.31 8.19
C THR A 41 -2.87 4.96 7.11
N TRP A 42 -2.43 4.90 5.84
CA TRP A 42 -3.18 5.45 4.72
C TRP A 42 -4.56 4.80 4.56
N VAL A 43 -4.63 3.46 4.59
CA VAL A 43 -5.90 2.73 4.50
C VAL A 43 -6.85 3.14 5.62
N MET A 44 -6.38 3.14 6.87
CA MET A 44 -7.23 3.37 8.04
C MET A 44 -7.77 4.81 8.13
N GLN A 45 -6.99 5.80 7.67
CA GLN A 45 -7.36 7.20 7.82
C GLN A 45 -8.11 7.77 6.62
N THR A 46 -7.88 7.23 5.43
CA THR A 46 -8.32 7.87 4.19
C THR A 46 -9.31 7.07 3.37
N TRP A 47 -9.43 5.76 3.58
CA TRP A 47 -10.35 4.94 2.80
C TRP A 47 -11.77 5.05 3.33
N TRP A 48 -12.74 4.92 2.44
CA TRP A 48 -14.15 4.92 2.79
C TRP A 48 -14.87 3.73 2.17
N GLN A 49 -15.99 3.35 2.77
CA GLN A 49 -16.86 2.34 2.22
C GLN A 49 -17.63 2.90 1.02
N VAL A 50 -17.53 2.24 -0.12
CA VAL A 50 -18.31 2.52 -1.34
C VAL A 50 -19.52 1.58 -1.44
N TYR A 51 -19.33 0.31 -1.08
CA TYR A 51 -20.39 -0.71 -1.10
C TYR A 51 -20.51 -1.42 0.26
N GLU A 52 -21.72 -1.78 0.62
CA GLU A 52 -21.97 -2.53 1.87
C GLU A 52 -21.54 -4.00 1.78
N HIS A 53 -21.69 -4.58 0.59
CA HIS A 53 -21.22 -5.91 0.30
C HIS A 53 -20.14 -5.86 -0.80
N PRO A 54 -19.08 -6.68 -0.68
CA PRO A 54 -18.09 -6.83 -1.75
C PRO A 54 -18.79 -7.12 -3.07
N GLN A 55 -18.49 -6.32 -4.09
CA GLN A 55 -19.03 -6.58 -5.41
C GLN A 55 -18.43 -7.88 -5.95
N LYS A 56 -19.29 -8.80 -6.38
CA LYS A 56 -18.84 -9.96 -7.14
C LYS A 56 -18.21 -9.42 -8.41
N GLN A 57 -16.95 -9.76 -8.66
CA GLN A 57 -16.29 -9.37 -9.91
C GLN A 57 -17.18 -9.86 -11.06
N SER A 58 -17.66 -8.94 -11.89
CA SER A 58 -18.37 -9.29 -13.10
C SER A 58 -17.40 -10.10 -13.95
N THR A 59 -17.72 -11.37 -14.21
CA THR A 59 -17.00 -12.23 -15.14
C THR A 59 -17.19 -11.72 -16.56
N ALA A 60 -16.69 -10.52 -16.87
CA ALA A 60 -16.42 -10.12 -18.24
C ALA A 60 -15.07 -10.72 -18.59
N ALA A 61 -15.10 -12.01 -18.93
CA ALA A 61 -13.99 -12.67 -19.59
C ALA A 61 -13.62 -11.83 -20.82
N VAL A 62 -12.43 -11.24 -20.77
CA VAL A 62 -11.79 -10.61 -21.92
C VAL A 62 -11.62 -11.70 -22.98
N ALA A 63 -12.38 -11.59 -24.06
CA ALA A 63 -12.23 -12.34 -25.29
C ALA A 63 -11.39 -11.53 -26.29
#